data_AF-A0AAV0BHA6-F1
#
_entry.id   AF-A0AAV0BHA6-F1
#
_cell.length_a   1.000
_cell.length_b   1.000
_cell.length_c   1.000
_cell.angle_alpha   90.00
_cell.angle_beta   90.00
_cell.angle_gamma   90.00
#
_symmetry.space_group_name_H-M   'P 1'
#
loop_
_entity.id
_entity.type
_entity.pdbx_description
1 polymer ?
#
loop_
_entity_poly.entity_id
_entity_poly.type
_entity_poly.pdbx_seq_one_letter_code
_entity_poly.pdbx_strand_id
1 'polypeptide(L)'
;MIFQAQLLQDISHTIGKLDQIMMALEAVIFIFIALLVTGINFAKTLTSVYTVGIAAAFIFKETSGKVFDSTIMVFCTHSYNTGDQIIIDNGSVEEVLMAKPIGLLATVFVHWDGTKWFAPNTLLGHKFIINL
;
A
#
# COMPACT_ATOMS: atom_id res chain seq x y z
N MET A 1 -15.61 -25.52 1.16
CA MET A 1 -16.65 -24.49 0.91
C MET A 1 -16.45 -23.23 1.77
N ILE A 2 -16.03 -23.32 3.04
CA ILE A 2 -15.79 -22.14 3.90
C ILE A 2 -14.57 -21.29 3.47
N PHE A 3 -13.52 -21.93 2.94
CA PHE A 3 -12.29 -21.24 2.50
C PHE A 3 -12.49 -20.27 1.31
N GLN A 4 -13.40 -20.58 0.37
CA GLN A 4 -13.69 -19.70 -0.77
C GLN A 4 -14.45 -18.45 -0.34
N ALA A 5 -15.31 -18.53 0.68
CA ALA A 5 -16.08 -17.40 1.16
C ALA A 5 -15.19 -16.36 1.88
N GLN A 6 -14.22 -16.82 2.67
CA GLN A 6 -13.24 -15.94 3.31
C GLN A 6 -12.33 -15.26 2.28
N LEU A 7 -11.88 -15.98 1.25
CA LEU A 7 -11.08 -15.40 0.17
C LEU A 7 -11.85 -14.29 -0.57
N LEU A 8 -13.13 -14.51 -0.89
CA LEU A 8 -13.98 -13.50 -1.53
C LEU A 8 -14.21 -12.30 -0.62
N GLN A 9 -14.40 -12.51 0.68
CA GLN A 9 -14.59 -11.43 1.64
C GLN A 9 -13.33 -10.58 1.80
N ASP A 10 -12.15 -11.21 1.84
CA ASP A 10 -10.85 -10.52 1.92
C ASP A 10 -10.53 -9.77 0.62
N ILE A 11 -10.87 -10.34 -0.54
CA ILE A 11 -10.77 -9.68 -1.85
C ILE A 11 -11.73 -8.48 -1.91
N SER A 12 -12.99 -8.62 -1.52
CA SER A 12 -13.96 -7.52 -1.51
C SER A 12 -13.57 -6.40 -0.56
N HIS A 13 -12.99 -6.72 0.60
CA HIS A 13 -12.49 -5.70 1.53
C HIS A 13 -11.26 -4.96 0.98
N THR A 14 -10.39 -5.67 0.25
CA THR A 14 -9.22 -5.06 -0.40
C THR A 14 -9.63 -4.19 -1.60
N ILE A 15 -10.61 -4.64 -2.39
CA ILE A 15 -11.20 -3.88 -3.50
C ILE A 15 -11.91 -2.63 -2.97
N GLY A 16 -12.65 -2.71 -1.86
CA GLY A 16 -13.30 -1.54 -1.26
C GLY A 16 -12.30 -0.46 -0.82
N LYS A 17 -11.12 -0.86 -0.33
CA LYS A 17 -10.04 0.10 -0.03
C LYS A 17 -9.45 0.75 -1.29
N LEU A 18 -9.34 -0.01 -2.39
CA LEU A 18 -8.89 0.52 -3.68
C LEU A 18 -9.93 1.48 -4.28
N ASP A 19 -11.21 1.14 -4.21
CA ASP A 19 -12.33 1.97 -4.66
C ASP A 19 -12.37 3.30 -3.90
N GLN A 20 -12.12 3.28 -2.59
CA GLN A 20 -12.04 4.50 -1.80
C GLN A 20 -10.88 5.42 -2.22
N ILE A 21 -9.75 4.85 -2.66
CA ILE A 21 -8.62 5.60 -3.23
C ILE A 21 -9.00 6.16 -4.62
N MET A 22 -9.68 5.38 -5.45
CA MET A 22 -10.14 5.80 -6.77
C MET A 22 -11.21 6.90 -6.70
N MET A 23 -12.16 6.81 -5.75
CA MET A 23 -13.18 7.83 -5.51
C MET A 23 -12.55 9.14 -5.03
N ALA A 24 -11.50 9.08 -4.21
CA ALA A 24 -10.76 10.27 -3.82
C ALA A 24 -10.05 10.93 -5.02
N LEU A 25 -9.47 10.13 -5.92
CA LEU A 25 -8.87 10.63 -7.16
C LEU A 25 -9.92 11.25 -8.10
N GLU A 26 -11.06 10.60 -8.26
CA GLU A 26 -12.17 11.06 -9.09
C GLU A 26 -12.78 12.38 -8.55
N ALA A 27 -12.89 12.52 -7.22
CA ALA A 27 -13.32 13.77 -6.59
C ALA A 27 -12.36 14.94 -6.90
N VAL A 28 -11.05 14.69 -6.92
CA VAL A 28 -10.06 15.71 -7.30
C VAL A 28 -10.27 16.14 -8.76
N ILE A 29 -10.43 15.18 -9.68
CA ILE A 29 -10.69 15.46 -11.10
C ILE A 29 -12.01 16.23 -11.28
N PHE A 30 -13.05 15.85 -10.55
CA PHE A 30 -14.35 16.53 -10.58
C PHE A 30 -14.24 17.99 -10.12
N ILE A 31 -13.46 18.28 -9.08
CA ILE A 31 -13.18 19.65 -8.62
C ILE A 31 -12.49 20.46 -9.74
N PHE A 32 -11.53 19.87 -10.45
CA PHE A 32 -10.89 20.54 -11.59
C PHE A 32 -11.91 20.88 -12.69
N ILE A 33 -12.79 19.93 -13.06
CA ILE A 33 -13.82 20.15 -14.08
C ILE A 33 -14.81 21.24 -13.64
N ALA A 34 -15.25 21.22 -12.38
CA ALA A 34 -16.17 22.23 -11.84
C ALA A 34 -15.56 23.66 -11.85
N LEU A 35 -14.25 23.78 -11.61
CA LEU A 35 -13.52 25.05 -11.69
C LEU A 35 -13.37 25.55 -13.13
N LEU A 36 -13.25 24.64 -14.12
CA LEU A 36 -13.24 25.01 -15.55
C LEU A 36 -14.61 25.57 -16.00
N VAL A 37 -15.71 25.00 -15.50
CA VAL A 37 -17.08 25.38 -15.89
C VAL A 37 -17.53 26.73 -15.29
N THR A 38 -17.02 27.11 -14.11
CA THR A 38 -17.49 28.29 -13.37
C THR A 38 -17.00 29.64 -13.93
N GLY A 39 -16.19 29.67 -15.00
CA GLY A 39 -15.83 30.91 -15.72
C GLY A 39 -15.02 31.92 -14.89
N ILE A 40 -14.49 31.51 -13.74
CA ILE A 40 -13.67 32.32 -12.86
C ILE A 40 -12.32 32.58 -13.55
N ASN A 41 -11.74 33.75 -13.34
CA ASN A 41 -10.49 34.20 -13.95
C ASN A 41 -9.41 33.10 -13.88
N PHE A 42 -9.21 32.41 -15.01
CA PHE A 42 -8.49 31.13 -15.09
C PHE A 42 -7.11 31.22 -14.43
N ALA A 43 -6.40 32.32 -14.64
CA ALA A 43 -5.06 32.53 -14.09
C ALA A 43 -5.02 32.56 -12.56
N LYS A 44 -5.98 33.22 -11.89
CA LYS A 44 -6.00 33.31 -10.42
C LYS A 44 -6.40 31.99 -9.76
N THR A 45 -7.45 31.35 -10.29
CA THR A 45 -7.93 30.06 -9.79
C THR A 45 -6.89 28.97 -9.97
N LEU A 46 -6.27 28.91 -11.16
CA LEU A 46 -5.24 27.95 -11.49
C LEU A 46 -4.01 28.11 -10.57
N THR A 47 -3.58 29.34 -10.31
CA THR A 47 -2.47 29.61 -9.38
C THR A 47 -2.80 29.11 -7.96
N SER A 48 -4.00 29.39 -7.45
CA SER A 48 -4.43 28.93 -6.12
C SER A 48 -4.51 27.40 -6.02
N VAL A 49 -5.04 26.73 -7.05
CA VAL A 49 -5.15 25.27 -7.08
C VAL A 49 -3.76 24.63 -7.18
N TYR A 50 -2.85 25.19 -7.99
CA TYR A 50 -1.47 24.73 -8.05
C TYR A 50 -0.76 24.86 -6.70
N THR A 51 -0.94 25.98 -5.99
CA THR A 51 -0.32 26.15 -4.66
C THR A 51 -0.81 25.10 -3.66
N VAL A 52 -2.13 24.85 -3.63
CA VAL A 52 -2.71 23.80 -2.76
C VAL A 52 -2.25 22.41 -3.18
N GLY A 53 -2.20 22.12 -4.48
CA GLY A 53 -1.73 20.85 -5.02
C GLY A 53 -0.26 20.57 -4.71
N ILE A 54 0.61 21.59 -4.81
CA ILE A 54 2.02 21.49 -4.43
C ILE A 54 2.15 21.28 -2.92
N ALA A 55 1.40 22.02 -2.11
CA ALA A 55 1.40 21.84 -0.66
C ALA A 55 0.97 20.41 -0.27
N ALA A 56 -0.09 19.87 -0.90
CA ALA A 56 -0.50 18.50 -0.71
C ALA A 56 0.59 17.51 -1.17
N ALA A 57 1.25 17.75 -2.31
CA ALA A 57 2.35 16.92 -2.77
C ALA A 57 3.49 16.85 -1.74
N PHE A 58 3.83 17.95 -1.07
CA PHE A 58 4.83 17.94 0.01
C PHE A 58 4.39 17.11 1.21
N ILE A 59 3.11 17.16 1.58
CA ILE A 59 2.56 16.39 2.71
C ILE A 59 2.56 14.89 2.38
N PHE A 60 2.16 14.51 1.17
CA PHE A 60 1.98 13.10 0.79
C PHE A 60 3.22 12.45 0.17
N LYS A 61 4.27 13.22 -0.17
CA LYS A 61 5.47 12.72 -0.85
C LYS A 61 6.04 11.44 -0.24
N GLU A 62 6.22 11.42 1.08
CA GLU A 62 6.80 10.29 1.79
C GLU A 62 5.87 9.07 1.79
N THR A 63 4.57 9.29 2.00
CA THR A 63 3.56 8.24 1.99
C THR A 63 3.44 7.59 0.62
N SER A 64 3.41 8.39 -0.46
CA SER A 64 3.35 7.89 -1.83
C SER A 64 4.58 7.04 -2.18
N GLY A 65 5.77 7.44 -1.74
CA GLY A 65 6.98 6.63 -1.90
C GLY A 65 6.86 5.27 -1.22
N LYS A 66 6.37 5.25 0.03
CA LYS A 66 6.19 3.99 0.78
C LYS A 66 5.17 3.04 0.13
N VAL A 67 4.07 3.58 -0.41
CA VAL A 67 3.08 2.77 -1.13
C VAL A 67 3.69 2.18 -2.40
N PHE A 68 4.46 2.98 -3.14
CA PHE A 68 5.09 2.56 -4.38
C PHE A 68 6.15 1.47 -4.14
N ASP A 69 7.05 1.67 -3.19
CA ASP A 69 8.06 0.69 -2.81
C ASP A 69 7.43 -0.64 -2.34
N SER A 70 6.35 -0.55 -1.56
CA SER A 70 5.57 -1.73 -1.15
C SER A 70 4.95 -2.45 -2.35
N THR A 71 4.42 -1.70 -3.32
CA THR A 71 3.82 -2.25 -4.54
C THR A 71 4.86 -2.96 -5.40
N ILE A 72 6.04 -2.37 -5.58
CA ILE A 72 7.16 -2.99 -6.30
C ILE A 72 7.57 -4.30 -5.62
N MET A 73 7.70 -4.32 -4.30
CA MET A 73 8.06 -5.54 -3.57
C MET A 73 7.02 -6.65 -3.78
N VAL A 74 5.73 -6.32 -3.69
CA VAL A 74 4.63 -7.29 -3.81
C VAL A 74 4.42 -7.77 -5.25
N PHE A 75 4.58 -6.92 -6.28
CA PHE A 75 4.24 -7.31 -7.65
C PHE A 75 5.45 -7.56 -8.56
N CYS A 76 6.56 -6.87 -8.36
CA CYS A 76 7.72 -6.96 -9.23
C CYS A 76 8.78 -7.90 -8.67
N THR A 77 9.28 -7.63 -7.46
CA THR A 77 10.40 -8.41 -6.89
C THR A 77 9.93 -9.77 -6.37
N HIS A 78 8.75 -9.83 -5.76
CA HIS A 78 8.10 -11.06 -5.28
C HIS A 78 9.05 -12.00 -4.52
N SER A 79 9.72 -11.47 -3.48
CA SER A 79 10.81 -12.19 -2.78
C SER A 79 10.40 -13.49 -2.10
N TYR A 80 9.11 -13.69 -1.81
CA TYR A 80 8.55 -14.89 -1.19
C TYR A 80 7.04 -14.99 -1.49
N ASN A 81 6.47 -16.19 -1.32
CA ASN A 81 5.05 -16.46 -1.53
C ASN A 81 4.29 -16.62 -0.20
N THR A 82 2.96 -16.61 -0.29
CA THR A 82 2.09 -16.93 0.85
C THR A 82 2.28 -18.40 1.26
N GLY A 83 2.59 -18.64 2.53
CA GLY A 83 2.79 -19.96 3.10
C GLY A 83 4.27 -20.38 3.23
N ASP A 84 5.18 -19.61 2.63
CA ASP A 84 6.62 -19.87 2.72
C ASP A 84 7.14 -19.67 4.15
N GLN A 85 8.12 -20.48 4.54
CA GLN A 85 8.89 -20.28 5.76
C GLN A 85 10.10 -19.44 5.42
N ILE A 86 10.14 -18.22 5.95
CA ILE A 86 11.22 -17.28 5.66
C ILE A 86 11.93 -16.87 6.93
N ILE A 87 13.22 -16.64 6.81
CA ILE A 87 14.04 -16.01 7.85
C ILE A 87 14.28 -14.56 7.40
N ILE A 88 13.93 -13.62 8.28
CA ILE A 88 14.10 -12.18 8.03
C ILE A 88 15.22 -11.70 8.94
N ASP A 89 16.25 -11.08 8.36
CA ASP A 89 17.30 -10.44 9.17
C ASP A 89 16.72 -9.22 9.92
N ASN A 90 16.65 -9.34 11.24
CA ASN A 90 16.26 -8.25 12.14
C ASN A 90 17.34 -7.95 13.20
N GLY A 91 18.61 -7.93 12.79
CA GLY A 91 19.72 -7.34 13.54
C GLY A 91 20.26 -8.16 14.71
N SER A 92 19.47 -9.09 15.27
CA SER A 92 19.93 -9.99 16.34
C SER A 92 19.20 -11.34 16.43
N VAL A 93 18.12 -11.55 15.66
CA VAL A 93 17.31 -12.78 15.77
C VAL A 93 16.91 -13.25 14.38
N GLU A 94 17.45 -14.40 13.98
CA GLU A 94 17.05 -15.16 12.79
C GLU A 94 15.92 -16.10 13.19
N GLU A 95 14.69 -15.60 13.24
CA GLU A 95 13.52 -16.44 13.51
C GLU A 95 12.88 -16.93 12.21
N VAL A 96 12.50 -18.21 12.21
CA VAL A 96 11.72 -18.80 11.12
C VAL A 96 10.27 -18.36 11.29
N LEU A 97 9.78 -17.64 10.29
CA LEU A 97 8.45 -17.06 10.26
C LEU A 97 7.68 -17.60 9.06
N MET A 98 6.42 -17.98 9.26
CA MET A 98 5.54 -18.37 8.17
C MET A 98 4.83 -17.15 7.58
N ALA A 99 4.98 -16.92 6.29
CA ALA A 99 4.30 -15.85 5.57
C ALA A 99 2.78 -16.11 5.47
N LYS A 100 1.96 -15.21 6.01
CA LYS A 100 0.51 -15.18 5.77
C LYS A 100 0.21 -14.41 4.47
N PRO A 101 -1.07 -14.36 4.02
CA PRO A 101 -1.41 -13.63 2.81
C PRO A 101 -0.83 -12.22 2.82
N ILE A 102 -0.10 -11.90 1.75
CA ILE A 102 0.64 -10.64 1.61
C ILE A 102 -0.36 -9.51 1.39
N GLY A 103 -0.36 -8.52 2.28
CA GLY A 103 -1.11 -7.29 2.11
C GLY A 103 -0.34 -6.30 1.23
N LEU A 104 -1.02 -5.29 0.69
CA LEU A 104 -0.39 -4.32 -0.23
C LEU A 104 0.73 -3.50 0.44
N LEU A 105 0.52 -3.06 1.69
CA LEU A 105 1.45 -2.18 2.42
C LEU A 105 2.28 -2.91 3.48
N ALA A 106 1.78 -4.05 3.98
CA ALA A 106 2.41 -4.81 5.03
C ALA A 106 2.04 -6.29 4.90
N THR A 107 2.99 -7.15 5.26
CA THR A 107 2.82 -8.60 5.36
C THR A 107 2.70 -8.99 6.82
N VAL A 108 1.82 -9.96 7.08
CA VAL A 108 1.71 -10.59 8.39
C VAL A 108 2.54 -11.87 8.38
N PHE A 109 3.35 -12.03 9.41
CA PHE A 109 4.12 -13.24 9.65
C PHE A 109 3.60 -13.92 10.91
N VAL A 110 3.64 -15.25 10.93
CA VAL A 110 3.27 -16.04 12.10
C VAL A 110 4.49 -16.83 12.56
N HIS A 111 4.83 -16.63 13.82
CA HIS A 111 5.89 -17.36 14.49
C HIS A 111 5.37 -18.71 15.03
N TRP A 112 6.27 -19.64 15.37
CA TRP A 112 5.91 -21.00 15.83
C TRP A 112 5.12 -21.00 17.15
N ASP A 113 5.27 -19.96 17.97
CA ASP A 113 4.49 -19.77 19.20
C ASP A 113 3.06 -19.23 18.96
N GLY A 114 2.72 -18.92 17.70
CA GLY A 114 1.44 -18.32 17.31
C GLY A 114 1.41 -16.79 17.32
N THR A 115 2.51 -16.13 17.69
CA THR A 115 2.63 -14.66 17.66
C THR A 115 2.59 -14.14 16.22
N LYS A 116 1.86 -13.05 16.01
CA LYS A 116 1.72 -12.38 14.71
C LYS A 116 2.61 -11.15 14.64
N TRP A 117 3.47 -11.12 13.63
CA TRP A 117 4.39 -10.01 13.37
C TRP A 117 3.89 -9.23 12.15
N PHE A 118 3.80 -7.92 12.28
CA PHE A 118 3.36 -7.03 11.20
C PHE A 118 4.57 -6.27 10.68
N ALA A 119 4.97 -6.56 9.45
CA ALA A 119 6.13 -5.92 8.85
C ALA A 119 5.69 -5.13 7.60
N PRO A 120 6.03 -3.83 7.52
CA PRO A 120 5.75 -3.04 6.32
C PRO A 120 6.59 -3.53 5.14
N ASN A 121 5.98 -3.63 3.96
CA ASN A 121 6.62 -4.18 2.76
C ASN A 121 7.78 -3.31 2.28
N THR A 122 7.71 -2.00 2.54
CA THR A 122 8.85 -1.09 2.34
C THR A 122 10.09 -1.53 3.09
N LEU A 123 9.96 -1.99 4.33
CA LEU A 123 11.10 -2.44 5.12
C LEU A 123 11.60 -3.81 4.62
N LEU A 124 10.67 -4.71 4.27
CA LEU A 124 10.99 -6.05 3.77
C LEU A 124 11.76 -6.01 2.46
N GLY A 125 11.45 -5.05 1.57
CA GLY A 125 12.18 -4.88 0.31
C GLY A 125 13.65 -4.47 0.48
N HIS A 126 14.04 -3.97 1.65
CA HIS A 126 15.41 -3.54 1.95
C HIS A 126 16.17 -4.52 2.85
N LYS A 127 15.55 -5.63 3.26
CA LYS A 127 16.14 -6.63 4.14
C LYS A 127 16.52 -7.89 3.36
N PHE A 128 17.53 -8.60 3.86
CA PHE A 128 17.80 -9.95 3.39
C PHE A 128 16.71 -10.90 3.89
N ILE A 129 16.13 -11.64 2.94
CA ILE A 129 15.11 -12.64 3.19
C ILE A 129 15.64 -13.97 2.66
N ILE A 130 15.69 -14.97 3.53
CA ILE A 130 16.05 -16.34 3.18
C ILE A 130 14.76 -17.15 3.12
N ASN A 131 14.44 -17.71 1.96
CA ASN A 131 13.31 -18.62 1.79
C ASN A 131 13.81 -20.06 1.99
N LEU A 132 13.18 -20.80 2.91
CA LEU A 132 13.56 -22.17 3.29
C LEU A 132 12.87 -23.23 2.41
#